data_AF-A0A7S4LAX2-F1
#
_entry.id   AF-A0A7S4LAX2-F1
#
_cell.length_a   1.000
_cell.length_b   1.000
_cell.length_c   1.000
_cell.angle_alpha   90.00
_cell.angle_beta   90.00
_cell.angle_gamma   90.00
#
_symmetry.space_group_name_H-M   'P 1'
#
loop_
_entity.id
_entity.type
_entity.pdbx_description
1 polymer ?
#
loop_
_entity_poly.entity_id
_entity_poly.type
_entity_poly.pdbx_seq_one_letter_code
_entity_poly.pdbx_strand_id
1 'polypeptide(L)'
;FFFGPPAMLRLLVMAALTVGALGHGAIVSPRSRNSIDYLVGVNVPEHWLGDRDCTNITGGPCNNGQAAFWYSQGCFIGCPLCDHLSGRRQVDLCGLGANATLDPRLRTVNLDAPAGSELDIYRHNPWRAPGTAPVADACGLAGGTPWPQEVAEAGVYTTTKFAHHGMRGTALPPMDTGVRWRVGGEAEVTWQVENNHGGGYSYRLCPAAEPLTEACFQRHPLDFVRDRQGIVFRNGTVLPVKGVFVTAGTHPKGSAWARIPIPPDALGPRCIPGPDDTAATPHGCQPWERGLVDGPCAPCPGTPGSDCSRCGNTWKPSVPAFEPPCPGCQGSTHSHAIRDFVRIPADLPPGKYVLGWRWDCEASAQVWTNCADVELVP
;
A
#
# COMPACT_ATOMS: atom_id res chain seq x y z
N PHE A 1 -48.96 32.06 33.69
CA PHE A 1 -47.68 31.38 33.98
C PHE A 1 -47.87 29.89 33.69
N PHE A 2 -47.56 29.47 32.46
CA PHE A 2 -47.59 28.05 32.06
C PHE A 2 -46.14 27.54 32.05
N PHE A 3 -45.86 26.48 32.80
CA PHE A 3 -44.60 25.74 32.76
C PHE A 3 -44.63 24.78 31.55
N GLY A 4 -43.68 24.93 30.62
CA GLY A 4 -43.39 23.96 29.57
C GLY A 4 -42.38 22.90 30.05
N PRO A 5 -42.36 21.68 29.44
CA PRO A 5 -41.47 20.61 29.85
C PRO A 5 -40.01 20.88 29.41
N PRO A 6 -39.01 20.26 30.06
CA PRO A 6 -37.61 20.50 29.75
C PRO A 6 -37.24 19.92 28.39
N ALA A 7 -36.51 20.70 27.60
CA ALA A 7 -35.94 20.25 26.33
C ALA A 7 -34.95 19.12 26.58
N MET A 8 -35.21 17.93 26.03
CA MET A 8 -34.21 16.87 25.92
C MET A 8 -33.07 17.37 25.03
N LEU A 9 -31.92 17.63 25.64
CA LEU A 9 -30.66 17.85 24.96
C LEU A 9 -30.28 16.53 24.26
N ARG A 10 -30.61 16.41 22.97
CA ARG A 10 -30.05 15.35 22.13
C ARG A 10 -28.56 15.64 21.97
N LEU A 11 -27.73 14.95 22.76
CA LEU A 11 -26.31 14.84 22.49
C LEU A 11 -26.16 14.14 21.13
N LEU A 12 -25.92 14.92 20.08
CA LEU A 12 -25.35 14.41 18.83
C LEU A 12 -23.92 13.97 19.17
N VAL A 13 -23.76 12.68 19.44
CA VAL A 13 -22.44 12.04 19.41
C VAL A 13 -21.99 12.11 17.95
N MET A 14 -21.22 13.14 17.62
CA MET A 14 -20.40 13.16 16.42
C MET A 14 -19.43 12.00 16.57
N ALA A 15 -19.71 10.87 15.91
CA ALA A 15 -18.73 9.83 15.73
C ALA A 15 -17.56 10.48 14.97
N ALA A 16 -16.47 10.75 15.68
CA ALA A 16 -15.21 11.10 15.07
C ALA A 16 -14.79 9.88 14.24
N LEU A 17 -15.01 9.94 12.94
CA LEU A 17 -14.44 8.99 11.99
C LEU A 17 -12.93 9.18 12.07
N THR A 18 -12.25 8.30 12.79
CA THR A 18 -10.80 8.25 12.85
C THR A 18 -10.30 7.88 11.45
N VAL A 19 -9.59 8.82 10.83
CA VAL A 19 -9.01 8.66 9.49
C VAL A 19 -7.66 7.94 9.66
N GLY A 20 -7.71 6.63 9.83
CA GLY A 20 -6.51 5.79 9.80
C GLY A 20 -5.96 5.63 8.37
N ALA A 21 -4.81 4.99 8.23
CA ALA A 21 -4.29 4.51 6.94
C ALA A 21 -5.43 3.91 6.16
N LEU A 22 -5.68 4.44 4.98
CA LEU A 22 -6.71 3.88 4.15
C LEU A 22 -6.12 2.68 3.44
N GLY A 23 -4.94 2.74 2.80
CA GLY A 23 -4.32 1.62 2.09
C GLY A 23 -3.98 0.44 3.00
N HIS A 24 -4.12 -0.79 2.50
CA HIS A 24 -3.77 -2.01 3.23
C HIS A 24 -3.40 -3.08 2.22
N GLY A 25 -2.22 -3.68 2.34
CA GLY A 25 -1.80 -4.74 1.45
C GLY A 25 -0.69 -5.60 2.04
N ALA A 26 -0.76 -6.90 1.79
CA ALA A 26 0.23 -7.84 2.28
C ALA A 26 0.37 -9.08 1.43
N ILE A 27 1.58 -9.61 1.38
CA ILE A 27 1.85 -10.96 0.88
C ILE A 27 1.11 -11.99 1.75
N VAL A 28 0.51 -12.97 1.08
CA VAL A 28 -0.21 -14.10 1.68
C VAL A 28 0.62 -15.38 1.53
N SER A 29 1.21 -15.60 0.36
CA SER A 29 2.07 -16.76 0.07
C SER A 29 3.33 -16.34 -0.69
N PRO A 30 4.54 -16.71 -0.23
CA PRO A 30 4.86 -17.33 1.06
C PRO A 30 4.38 -16.53 2.26
N ARG A 31 4.08 -17.19 3.39
CA ARG A 31 3.68 -16.47 4.62
C ARG A 31 4.79 -15.51 5.06
N SER A 32 4.42 -14.26 5.34
CA SER A 32 5.39 -13.25 5.77
C SER A 32 5.66 -13.29 7.27
N ARG A 33 6.86 -12.85 7.67
CA ARG A 33 7.21 -12.54 9.06
C ARG A 33 6.23 -11.53 9.66
N ASN A 34 5.79 -10.56 8.86
CA ASN A 34 4.82 -9.52 9.22
C ASN A 34 3.46 -10.10 9.67
N SER A 35 3.16 -11.34 9.31
CA SER A 35 1.96 -12.05 9.76
C SER A 35 2.03 -12.59 11.19
N ILE A 36 3.15 -12.44 11.91
CA ILE A 36 3.48 -13.13 13.19
C ILE A 36 2.35 -13.20 14.22
N ASP A 37 1.47 -12.21 14.25
CA ASP A 37 0.32 -12.13 15.16
C ASP A 37 -0.75 -13.20 14.91
N TYR A 38 -0.70 -13.90 13.78
CA TYR A 38 -1.50 -15.10 13.52
C TYR A 38 -1.31 -16.14 14.63
N LEU A 39 -0.12 -16.20 15.26
CA LEU A 39 0.21 -17.11 16.35
C LEU A 39 -0.57 -16.85 17.65
N VAL A 40 -1.16 -15.66 17.80
CA VAL A 40 -2.01 -15.28 18.94
C VAL A 40 -3.46 -14.98 18.51
N GLY A 41 -3.82 -15.34 17.27
CA GLY A 41 -5.18 -15.15 16.76
C GLY A 41 -5.56 -13.68 16.53
N VAL A 42 -4.59 -12.76 16.49
CA VAL A 42 -4.82 -11.34 16.20
C VAL A 42 -4.62 -11.12 14.70
N ASN A 43 -5.72 -10.96 13.97
CA ASN A 43 -5.68 -10.70 12.53
C ASN A 43 -5.67 -9.20 12.24
N VAL A 44 -6.34 -8.40 13.06
CA VAL A 44 -6.60 -6.98 12.76
C VAL A 44 -6.79 -6.16 14.04
N PRO A 45 -6.61 -4.82 13.97
CA PRO A 45 -6.87 -3.96 15.11
C PRO A 45 -8.32 -4.01 15.59
N GLU A 46 -8.51 -3.96 16.92
CA GLU A 46 -9.79 -4.22 17.61
C GLU A 46 -10.96 -3.31 17.16
N HIS A 47 -10.67 -2.07 16.78
CA HIS A 47 -11.67 -1.07 16.38
C HIS A 47 -12.01 -1.12 14.88
N TRP A 48 -11.39 -2.02 14.13
CA TRP A 48 -11.60 -2.16 12.71
C TRP A 48 -12.72 -3.20 12.54
N LEU A 49 -13.77 -2.88 11.77
CA LEU A 49 -14.95 -3.74 11.60
C LEU A 49 -14.86 -4.50 10.27
N GLY A 50 -14.94 -5.84 10.29
CA GLY A 50 -15.06 -6.66 9.08
C GLY A 50 -14.40 -8.05 9.18
N ASP A 51 -15.03 -9.04 8.54
CA ASP A 51 -14.51 -10.39 8.32
C ASP A 51 -13.33 -10.33 7.34
N ARG A 52 -12.14 -10.72 7.83
CA ARG A 52 -10.84 -10.34 7.25
C ARG A 52 -9.89 -11.51 7.06
N ASP A 53 -10.48 -12.68 6.83
CA ASP A 53 -9.71 -13.82 6.36
C ASP A 53 -8.99 -13.44 5.06
N CYS A 54 -7.71 -13.78 4.93
CA CYS A 54 -7.03 -13.59 3.66
C CYS A 54 -7.56 -14.54 2.58
N THR A 55 -7.13 -14.39 1.34
CA THR A 55 -7.43 -15.35 0.27
C THR A 55 -6.24 -16.26 0.02
N ASN A 56 -6.37 -17.54 0.41
CA ASN A 56 -5.36 -18.55 0.19
C ASN A 56 -5.53 -19.21 -1.19
N ILE A 57 -4.42 -19.53 -1.85
CA ILE A 57 -4.41 -20.28 -3.11
C ILE A 57 -5.03 -21.67 -3.02
N THR A 58 -5.02 -22.28 -1.84
CA THR A 58 -5.64 -23.59 -1.61
C THR A 58 -7.15 -23.52 -1.38
N GLY A 59 -7.73 -22.32 -1.27
CA GLY A 59 -9.12 -22.12 -0.85
C GLY A 59 -9.40 -22.47 0.62
N GLY A 60 -8.38 -22.80 1.41
CA GLY A 60 -8.49 -23.06 2.84
C GLY A 60 -8.58 -21.77 3.69
N PRO A 61 -8.91 -21.89 4.99
CA PRO A 61 -8.88 -20.77 5.93
C PRO A 61 -7.54 -20.05 5.90
N CYS A 62 -7.60 -18.73 6.04
CA CYS A 62 -6.42 -17.88 5.85
C CYS A 62 -6.40 -16.79 6.90
N ASN A 63 -5.46 -16.88 7.83
CA ASN A 63 -5.16 -15.84 8.81
C ASN A 63 -3.80 -15.23 8.46
N ASN A 64 -3.75 -13.95 8.11
CA ASN A 64 -2.50 -13.27 7.76
C ASN A 64 -1.94 -12.40 8.90
N GLY A 65 -2.49 -12.53 10.11
CA GLY A 65 -2.16 -11.62 11.20
C GLY A 65 -2.33 -10.16 10.77
N GLN A 66 -1.62 -9.27 11.45
CA GLN A 66 -1.61 -7.84 11.11
C GLN A 66 -0.64 -7.51 9.95
N ALA A 67 -0.37 -8.43 9.02
CA ALA A 67 0.61 -8.21 7.93
C ALA A 67 0.28 -7.01 7.05
N ALA A 68 -1.02 -6.74 6.86
CA ALA A 68 -1.54 -5.60 6.09
C ALA A 68 -1.43 -4.26 6.83
N PHE A 69 -0.67 -4.18 7.93
CA PHE A 69 -0.39 -2.96 8.69
C PHE A 69 1.11 -2.63 8.74
N TRP A 70 1.92 -3.22 7.85
CA TRP A 70 3.37 -2.99 7.78
C TRP A 70 3.77 -2.23 6.53
N TYR A 71 4.19 -0.98 6.71
CA TYR A 71 4.52 -0.08 5.61
C TYR A 71 5.39 1.09 6.10
N SER A 72 5.75 1.99 5.19
CA SER A 72 6.44 3.24 5.48
C SER A 72 5.57 4.41 5.03
N GLN A 73 5.22 5.29 5.98
CA GLN A 73 4.44 6.51 5.73
C GLN A 73 5.34 7.69 5.35
N GLY A 74 4.88 8.57 4.46
CA GLY A 74 5.55 9.83 4.17
C GLY A 74 6.75 9.70 3.24
N CYS A 75 6.74 8.70 2.36
CA CYS A 75 7.85 8.40 1.46
C CYS A 75 7.56 8.96 0.07
N PHE A 76 8.41 9.89 -0.39
CA PHE A 76 8.27 10.57 -1.67
C PHE A 76 9.46 10.26 -2.58
N ILE A 77 9.23 10.33 -3.89
CA ILE A 77 10.27 10.06 -4.88
C ILE A 77 11.43 11.04 -4.71
N GLY A 78 12.66 10.51 -4.73
CA GLY A 78 13.88 11.30 -4.61
C GLY A 78 14.21 11.84 -3.22
N CYS A 79 13.33 11.67 -2.23
CA CYS A 79 13.65 12.05 -0.85
C CYS A 79 14.59 11.03 -0.19
N PRO A 80 15.51 11.49 0.68
CA PRO A 80 16.48 10.59 1.32
C PRO A 80 15.85 9.73 2.42
N LEU A 81 14.78 10.23 3.05
CA LEU A 81 14.08 9.60 4.16
C LEU A 81 12.58 9.84 4.03
N CYS A 82 11.78 8.97 4.64
CA CYS A 82 10.36 9.22 4.82
C CYS A 82 10.15 10.20 5.98
N ASP A 83 9.17 11.10 5.89
CA ASP A 83 8.89 12.06 6.95
C ASP A 83 7.99 11.50 8.07
N HIS A 84 7.34 10.35 7.83
CA HIS A 84 6.39 9.69 8.74
C HIS A 84 5.13 10.50 9.08
N LEU A 85 4.86 11.59 8.36
CA LEU A 85 3.76 12.52 8.63
C LEU A 85 2.82 12.69 7.43
N SER A 86 3.37 12.68 6.22
CA SER A 86 2.66 13.12 5.03
C SER A 86 1.88 11.99 4.36
N GLY A 87 0.58 12.21 4.13
CA GLY A 87 -0.34 11.32 3.42
C GLY A 87 -0.33 11.50 1.91
N ARG A 88 -1.17 12.39 1.39
CA ARG A 88 -1.33 12.65 -0.06
C ARG A 88 -0.95 14.09 -0.40
N ARG A 89 0.33 14.31 -0.77
CA ARG A 89 0.90 15.65 -1.02
C ARG A 89 1.20 15.90 -2.49
N GLN A 90 0.95 17.15 -2.93
CA GLN A 90 1.16 17.60 -4.32
C GLN A 90 2.49 18.33 -4.55
N VAL A 91 3.38 18.33 -3.56
CA VAL A 91 4.66 19.04 -3.58
C VAL A 91 5.83 18.10 -3.40
N ASP A 92 6.98 18.55 -3.87
CA ASP A 92 8.27 17.97 -3.56
C ASP A 92 8.62 18.27 -2.10
N LEU A 93 8.38 17.29 -1.21
CA LEU A 93 8.56 17.48 0.23
C LEU A 93 10.01 17.71 0.65
N CYS A 94 10.96 17.14 -0.07
CA CYS A 94 12.39 17.30 0.25
C CYS A 94 13.06 18.44 -0.53
N GLY A 95 12.36 19.04 -1.50
CA GLY A 95 12.89 20.16 -2.30
C GLY A 95 14.08 19.77 -3.18
N LEU A 96 14.22 18.50 -3.53
CA LEU A 96 15.35 17.96 -4.30
C LEU A 96 15.09 17.86 -5.81
N GLY A 97 13.90 18.25 -6.27
CA GLY A 97 13.56 18.39 -7.69
C GLY A 97 13.38 17.06 -8.42
N ALA A 98 13.04 15.98 -7.71
CA ALA A 98 12.82 14.69 -8.34
C ALA A 98 11.54 14.68 -9.19
N ASN A 99 11.66 14.15 -10.40
CA ASN A 99 10.56 14.07 -11.36
C ASN A 99 10.08 12.62 -11.53
N ALA A 100 8.80 12.48 -11.86
CA ALA A 100 8.22 11.19 -12.24
C ALA A 100 8.98 10.58 -13.43
N THR A 101 9.27 9.29 -13.34
CA THR A 101 9.94 8.50 -14.39
C THR A 101 9.00 7.48 -15.03
N LEU A 102 7.82 7.25 -14.44
CA LEU A 102 6.78 6.38 -14.95
C LEU A 102 6.11 6.99 -16.19
N ASP A 103 5.88 6.18 -17.22
CA ASP A 103 5.02 6.55 -18.35
C ASP A 103 3.61 6.87 -17.84
N PRO A 104 3.04 8.06 -18.14
CA PRO A 104 1.70 8.44 -17.69
C PRO A 104 0.59 7.44 -18.04
N ARG A 105 0.76 6.62 -19.08
CA ARG A 105 -0.23 5.57 -19.45
C ARG A 105 -0.26 4.39 -18.48
N LEU A 106 0.75 4.27 -17.60
CA LEU A 106 0.90 3.21 -16.61
C LEU A 106 0.40 3.63 -15.22
N ARG A 107 -0.20 4.80 -15.11
CA ARG A 107 -0.89 5.28 -13.92
C ARG A 107 -2.12 4.39 -13.62
N THR A 108 -2.55 4.42 -12.37
CA THR A 108 -3.72 3.73 -11.83
C THR A 108 -4.72 4.70 -11.20
N VAL A 109 -4.29 5.91 -10.87
CA VAL A 109 -5.12 7.03 -10.41
C VAL A 109 -4.69 8.31 -11.11
N ASN A 110 -5.56 9.32 -11.11
CA ASN A 110 -5.29 10.63 -11.69
C ASN A 110 -4.85 10.50 -13.17
N LEU A 111 -5.60 9.68 -13.92
CA LEU A 111 -5.28 9.25 -15.29
C LEU A 111 -5.44 10.38 -16.32
N ASP A 112 -6.43 11.26 -16.10
CA ASP A 112 -6.76 12.34 -17.03
C ASP A 112 -5.88 13.59 -16.86
N ALA A 113 -5.07 13.64 -15.81
CA ALA A 113 -4.23 14.79 -15.53
C ALA A 113 -3.00 14.82 -16.46
N PRO A 114 -2.75 15.94 -17.18
CA PRO A 114 -1.51 16.12 -17.92
C PRO A 114 -0.29 15.96 -16.99
N ALA A 115 0.69 15.17 -17.43
CA ALA A 115 1.86 14.88 -16.61
C ALA A 115 2.62 16.15 -16.20
N GLY A 116 2.92 16.28 -14.91
CA GLY A 116 3.63 17.43 -14.33
C GLY A 116 2.77 18.68 -14.13
N SER A 117 1.52 18.71 -14.59
CA SER A 117 0.62 19.85 -14.37
C SER A 117 0.23 20.02 -12.89
N GLU A 118 -0.41 21.14 -12.55
CA GLU A 118 -1.03 21.36 -11.24
C GLU A 118 -2.19 20.39 -10.93
N LEU A 119 -2.70 19.69 -11.95
CA LEU A 119 -3.72 18.65 -11.81
C LEU A 119 -3.10 17.26 -11.62
N ASP A 120 -1.78 17.13 -11.79
CA ASP A 120 -1.00 15.92 -11.51
C ASP A 120 -0.72 15.81 -10.00
N ILE A 121 -1.80 15.60 -9.25
CA ILE A 121 -1.82 15.74 -7.79
C ILE A 121 -0.98 14.69 -7.05
N TYR A 122 -0.59 13.62 -7.74
CA TYR A 122 0.17 12.52 -7.17
C TYR A 122 1.60 12.43 -7.69
N ARG A 123 2.09 13.41 -8.48
CA ARG A 123 3.39 13.37 -9.19
C ARG A 123 4.63 13.04 -8.35
N HIS A 124 4.56 13.21 -7.03
CA HIS A 124 5.67 12.93 -6.11
C HIS A 124 5.52 11.62 -5.32
N ASN A 125 4.39 10.91 -5.46
CA ASN A 125 4.13 9.67 -4.75
C ASN A 125 4.95 8.49 -5.33
N PRO A 126 5.23 7.45 -4.54
CA PRO A 126 6.17 6.37 -4.89
C PRO A 126 6.01 5.77 -6.29
N TRP A 127 4.78 5.43 -6.70
CA TRP A 127 4.56 4.78 -8.01
C TRP A 127 4.96 5.67 -9.20
N ARG A 128 5.00 6.99 -9.03
CA ARG A 128 5.40 7.91 -10.11
C ARG A 128 6.87 7.76 -10.51
N ALA A 129 7.71 7.16 -9.66
CA ALA A 129 9.05 6.71 -10.01
C ALA A 129 9.38 5.38 -9.28
N PRO A 130 8.93 4.22 -9.83
CA PRO A 130 8.90 2.96 -9.08
C PRO A 130 10.26 2.57 -8.51
N GLY A 131 10.30 2.29 -7.21
CA GLY A 131 11.50 1.88 -6.48
C GLY A 131 12.38 3.00 -5.94
N THR A 132 12.10 4.26 -6.30
CA THR A 132 12.97 5.39 -5.92
C THR A 132 12.61 6.04 -4.59
N ALA A 133 11.36 5.94 -4.15
CA ALA A 133 10.97 6.44 -2.83
C ALA A 133 11.71 5.65 -1.73
N PRO A 134 12.13 6.31 -0.65
CA PRO A 134 12.78 5.64 0.47
C PRO A 134 11.79 4.73 1.20
N VAL A 135 12.32 3.86 2.07
CA VAL A 135 11.54 3.10 3.03
C VAL A 135 12.09 3.33 4.43
N ALA A 136 11.21 3.34 5.42
CA ALA A 136 11.58 3.44 6.82
C ALA A 136 12.23 2.15 7.33
N ASP A 137 11.78 1.02 6.80
CA ASP A 137 12.32 -0.32 7.03
C ASP A 137 12.02 -1.19 5.80
N ALA A 138 12.96 -2.06 5.40
CA ALA A 138 12.82 -2.88 4.19
C ALA A 138 11.70 -3.93 4.29
N CYS A 139 11.26 -4.25 5.51
CA CYS A 139 10.15 -5.13 5.81
C CYS A 139 8.98 -4.38 6.48
N GLY A 140 8.96 -3.05 6.42
CA GLY A 140 7.89 -2.18 6.92
C GLY A 140 7.99 -1.83 8.40
N LEU A 141 7.30 -0.76 8.81
CA LEU A 141 7.03 -0.45 10.21
C LEU A 141 5.61 -0.89 10.56
N ALA A 142 5.45 -1.55 11.72
CA ALA A 142 4.13 -1.81 12.29
C ALA A 142 3.37 -0.50 12.49
N GLY A 143 2.23 -0.32 11.81
CA GLY A 143 1.44 0.91 11.84
C GLY A 143 2.00 2.07 11.00
N GLY A 144 3.06 1.86 10.22
CA GLY A 144 3.55 2.81 9.21
C GLY A 144 4.47 3.93 9.70
N THR A 145 4.47 4.21 11.00
CA THR A 145 5.20 5.31 11.65
C THR A 145 5.93 4.82 12.89
N PRO A 146 6.99 5.50 13.35
CA PRO A 146 7.71 5.08 14.56
C PRO A 146 6.92 5.30 15.87
N TRP A 147 5.78 6.00 15.82
CA TRP A 147 4.98 6.36 16.99
C TRP A 147 3.47 6.25 16.70
N PRO A 148 2.65 5.86 17.70
CA PRO A 148 1.21 5.86 17.58
C PRO A 148 0.68 7.30 17.74
N GLN A 149 0.53 8.03 16.63
CA GLN A 149 -0.17 9.31 16.58
C GLN A 149 -1.13 9.33 15.40
N GLU A 150 -2.24 10.05 15.54
CA GLU A 150 -3.15 10.36 14.43
C GLU A 150 -2.50 11.39 13.49
N VAL A 151 -1.63 10.91 12.62
CA VAL A 151 -1.16 11.66 11.45
C VAL A 151 -1.91 11.19 10.22
N ALA A 152 -1.88 11.97 9.13
CA ALA A 152 -2.62 11.63 7.92
C ALA A 152 -2.22 10.24 7.43
N GLU A 153 -3.22 9.39 7.21
CA GLU A 153 -3.03 8.01 6.72
C GLU A 153 -2.19 7.11 7.66
N ALA A 154 -2.14 7.40 8.97
CA ALA A 154 -1.50 6.52 9.96
C ALA A 154 -2.34 5.28 10.28
N GLY A 155 -1.73 4.10 10.21
CA GLY A 155 -2.37 2.84 10.54
C GLY A 155 -2.45 2.69 12.04
N VAL A 156 -3.38 1.86 12.51
CA VAL A 156 -3.38 1.45 13.90
C VAL A 156 -2.86 0.03 13.98
N TYR A 157 -1.93 -0.22 14.90
CA TYR A 157 -1.39 -1.55 15.15
C TYR A 157 -1.79 -2.01 16.55
N THR A 158 -2.40 -3.19 16.66
CA THR A 158 -2.66 -3.79 17.97
C THR A 158 -1.39 -4.45 18.49
N THR A 159 -0.85 -3.91 19.57
CA THR A 159 0.32 -4.51 20.24
C THR A 159 0.01 -5.92 20.70
N THR A 160 0.92 -6.85 20.40
CA THR A 160 0.90 -8.23 20.89
C THR A 160 2.21 -8.53 21.63
N LYS A 161 2.40 -9.78 22.05
CA LYS A 161 3.70 -10.23 22.59
C LYS A 161 4.83 -10.28 21.55
N PHE A 162 4.51 -10.19 20.25
CA PHE A 162 5.48 -10.32 19.16
C PHE A 162 5.87 -8.97 18.55
N ALA A 163 4.94 -8.03 18.47
CA ALA A 163 5.16 -6.74 17.84
C ALA A 163 4.32 -5.62 18.47
N HIS A 164 4.77 -4.39 18.26
CA HIS A 164 4.12 -3.16 18.70
C HIS A 164 4.27 -2.10 17.61
N HIS A 165 3.45 -1.05 17.67
CA HIS A 165 3.52 0.08 16.74
C HIS A 165 4.95 0.64 16.64
N GLY A 166 5.42 0.92 15.43
CA GLY A 166 6.76 1.43 15.14
C GLY A 166 7.86 0.37 15.13
N MET A 167 7.56 -0.88 15.46
CA MET A 167 8.53 -1.96 15.34
C MET A 167 8.94 -2.16 13.87
N ARG A 168 10.24 -2.36 13.65
CA ARG A 168 10.81 -2.69 12.33
C ARG A 168 10.52 -4.13 11.96
N GLY A 169 10.03 -4.36 10.74
CA GLY A 169 9.77 -5.70 10.21
C GLY A 169 11.06 -6.51 10.06
N THR A 170 12.19 -5.84 9.79
CA THR A 170 13.51 -6.48 9.74
C THR A 170 13.96 -7.03 11.09
N ALA A 171 13.37 -6.54 12.20
CA ALA A 171 13.64 -7.04 13.55
C ALA A 171 12.73 -8.22 13.96
N LEU A 172 11.75 -8.59 13.12
CA LEU A 172 10.94 -9.79 13.36
C LEU A 172 11.80 -11.05 13.20
N PRO A 173 11.58 -12.07 14.05
CA PRO A 173 12.33 -13.32 13.97
C PRO A 173 12.08 -14.02 12.63
N PRO A 174 13.07 -14.77 12.11
CA PRO A 174 12.85 -15.65 10.97
C PRO A 174 11.68 -16.61 11.21
N MET A 175 10.90 -16.86 10.17
CA MET A 175 9.76 -17.77 10.19
C MET A 175 10.05 -18.96 9.29
N ASP A 176 10.00 -20.18 9.81
CA ASP A 176 10.12 -21.36 8.94
C ASP A 176 8.83 -21.54 8.13
N THR A 177 8.89 -21.20 6.84
CA THR A 177 7.77 -21.32 5.92
C THR A 177 7.72 -22.70 5.23
N GLY A 178 8.80 -23.48 5.31
CA GLY A 178 9.00 -24.68 4.49
C GLY A 178 9.07 -24.43 2.98
N VAL A 179 9.07 -23.17 2.53
CA VAL A 179 9.04 -22.81 1.11
C VAL A 179 10.41 -23.02 0.48
N ARG A 180 10.43 -23.83 -0.58
CA ARG A 180 11.63 -24.17 -1.36
C ARG A 180 11.43 -23.80 -2.81
N TRP A 181 12.33 -23.00 -3.36
CA TRP A 181 12.29 -22.55 -4.75
C TRP A 181 13.53 -23.02 -5.49
N ARG A 182 13.36 -23.54 -6.71
CA ARG A 182 14.47 -23.97 -7.54
C ARG A 182 15.17 -22.76 -8.15
N VAL A 183 16.50 -22.70 -8.02
CA VAL A 183 17.34 -21.73 -8.73
C VAL A 183 17.13 -21.86 -10.25
N GLY A 184 16.96 -20.75 -10.97
CA GLY A 184 16.59 -20.75 -12.39
C GLY A 184 15.13 -21.15 -12.68
N GLY A 185 14.36 -21.49 -11.65
CA GLY A 185 12.96 -21.91 -11.76
C GLY A 185 11.97 -20.75 -11.71
N GLU A 186 10.69 -21.10 -11.56
CA GLU A 186 9.59 -20.18 -11.33
C GLU A 186 8.97 -20.48 -9.96
N ALA A 187 8.57 -19.42 -9.25
CA ALA A 187 7.94 -19.51 -7.95
C ALA A 187 6.59 -18.80 -7.96
N GLU A 188 5.60 -19.40 -7.32
CA GLU A 188 4.27 -18.84 -7.16
C GLU A 188 4.21 -17.95 -5.91
N VAL A 189 3.67 -16.75 -6.07
CA VAL A 189 3.48 -15.78 -5.00
C VAL A 189 2.07 -15.22 -5.05
N THR A 190 1.51 -14.92 -3.88
CA THR A 190 0.22 -14.23 -3.76
C THR A 190 0.30 -13.11 -2.74
N TRP A 191 -0.41 -12.03 -3.03
CA TRP A 191 -0.59 -10.93 -2.10
C TRP A 191 -2.00 -10.38 -2.24
N GLN A 192 -2.53 -9.82 -1.17
CA GLN A 192 -3.86 -9.26 -1.12
C GLN A 192 -3.77 -7.76 -0.92
N VAL A 193 -4.58 -7.03 -1.67
CA VAL A 193 -4.89 -5.62 -1.42
C VAL A 193 -6.24 -5.58 -0.70
N GLU A 194 -6.27 -5.02 0.50
CA GLU A 194 -7.49 -4.84 1.29
C GLU A 194 -8.09 -3.45 1.08
N ASN A 195 -7.23 -2.43 0.97
CA ASN A 195 -7.65 -1.13 0.48
C ASN A 195 -6.64 -0.60 -0.54
N ASN A 196 -7.16 -0.29 -1.72
CA ASN A 196 -6.37 -0.11 -2.91
C ASN A 196 -6.09 1.38 -3.16
N HIS A 197 -4.83 1.78 -2.97
CA HIS A 197 -4.32 3.11 -3.33
C HIS A 197 -3.69 3.17 -4.71
N GLY A 198 -3.93 2.14 -5.53
CA GLY A 198 -3.32 1.99 -6.83
C GLY A 198 -1.80 1.87 -6.73
N GLY A 199 -1.15 1.97 -7.86
CA GLY A 199 0.28 1.92 -8.02
C GLY A 199 0.76 0.58 -8.57
N GLY A 200 1.91 0.14 -8.09
CA GLY A 200 2.52 -1.08 -8.56
C GLY A 200 3.55 -1.63 -7.60
N TYR A 201 3.94 -2.88 -7.83
CA TYR A 201 4.67 -3.68 -6.87
C TYR A 201 5.79 -4.49 -7.52
N SER A 202 6.76 -4.89 -6.70
CA SER A 202 7.89 -5.73 -7.09
C SER A 202 8.24 -6.76 -6.02
N TYR A 203 8.91 -7.83 -6.46
CA TYR A 203 9.48 -8.87 -5.61
C TYR A 203 10.99 -8.87 -5.73
N ARG A 204 11.68 -9.01 -4.61
CA ARG A 204 13.15 -8.93 -4.51
C ARG A 204 13.66 -9.96 -3.51
N LEU A 205 14.90 -10.42 -3.65
CA LEU A 205 15.54 -11.32 -2.69
C LEU A 205 16.69 -10.63 -1.95
N CYS A 206 16.89 -10.98 -0.69
CA CYS A 206 18.08 -10.65 0.08
C CYS A 206 18.59 -11.93 0.76
N PRO A 207 19.89 -12.28 0.69
CA PRO A 207 20.42 -13.42 1.44
C PRO A 207 20.13 -13.27 2.94
N ALA A 208 19.62 -14.32 3.59
CA ALA A 208 19.17 -14.23 4.98
C ALA A 208 20.32 -14.01 5.99
N ALA A 209 21.57 -14.25 5.57
CA ALA A 209 22.77 -13.99 6.35
C ALA A 209 23.26 -12.53 6.27
N GLU A 210 22.68 -11.72 5.38
CA GLU A 210 23.03 -10.32 5.22
C GLU A 210 22.10 -9.38 6.01
N PRO A 211 22.55 -8.16 6.33
CA PRO A 211 21.65 -7.12 6.84
C PRO A 211 20.51 -6.86 5.85
N LEU A 212 19.27 -7.04 6.33
CA LEU A 212 18.04 -6.87 5.55
C LEU A 212 17.75 -5.38 5.29
N THR A 213 18.55 -4.79 4.40
CA THR A 213 18.41 -3.39 3.96
C THR A 213 17.70 -3.31 2.62
N GLU A 214 17.08 -2.17 2.30
CA GLU A 214 16.50 -1.95 0.96
C GLU A 214 17.57 -2.12 -0.14
N ALA A 215 18.80 -1.67 0.12
CA ALA A 215 19.93 -1.89 -0.79
C ALA A 215 20.23 -3.39 -1.02
N CYS A 216 20.06 -4.25 -0.02
CA CYS A 216 20.22 -5.70 -0.20
C CYS A 216 19.19 -6.26 -1.17
N PHE A 217 17.90 -5.95 -0.95
CA PHE A 217 16.82 -6.37 -1.83
C PHE A 217 16.97 -5.83 -3.25
N GLN A 218 17.44 -4.58 -3.38
CA GLN A 218 17.69 -3.94 -4.66
C GLN A 218 18.82 -4.61 -5.47
N ARG A 219 19.65 -5.49 -4.90
CA ARG A 219 20.62 -6.26 -5.70
C ARG A 219 20.01 -7.42 -6.45
N HIS A 220 18.85 -7.93 -6.01
CA HIS A 220 18.24 -9.13 -6.58
C HIS A 220 16.74 -8.95 -6.84
N PRO A 221 16.33 -8.00 -7.71
CA PRO A 221 14.95 -7.93 -8.20
C PRO A 221 14.58 -9.19 -8.99
N LEU A 222 13.35 -9.65 -8.82
CA LEU A 222 12.83 -10.83 -9.51
C LEU A 222 11.96 -10.40 -10.71
N ASP A 223 12.18 -11.06 -11.84
CA ASP A 223 11.33 -10.88 -13.02
C ASP A 223 10.01 -11.64 -12.86
N PHE A 224 8.94 -11.11 -13.46
CA PHE A 224 7.64 -11.78 -13.52
C PHE A 224 7.56 -12.77 -14.70
N VAL A 225 6.83 -13.85 -14.52
CA VAL A 225 6.33 -14.70 -15.61
C VAL A 225 5.03 -14.09 -16.12
N ARG A 226 5.19 -13.20 -17.12
CA ARG A 226 4.21 -12.15 -17.47
C ARG A 226 2.86 -12.65 -18.02
N ASP A 227 2.80 -13.90 -18.46
CA ASP A 227 1.62 -14.56 -19.02
C ASP A 227 0.81 -15.35 -17.97
N ARG A 228 1.25 -15.37 -16.70
CA ARG A 228 0.65 -16.19 -15.63
C ARG A 228 0.03 -15.41 -14.48
N GLN A 229 -0.07 -14.08 -14.59
CA GLN A 229 -0.75 -13.28 -13.57
C GLN A 229 -2.24 -13.65 -13.50
N GLY A 230 -2.81 -13.63 -12.30
CA GLY A 230 -4.22 -13.87 -12.09
C GLY A 230 -4.74 -13.34 -10.77
N ILE A 231 -6.05 -13.50 -10.57
CA ILE A 231 -6.75 -13.20 -9.32
C ILE A 231 -7.24 -14.51 -8.74
N VAL A 232 -6.88 -14.79 -7.50
CA VAL A 232 -7.35 -15.95 -6.72
C VAL A 232 -8.51 -15.49 -5.87
N PHE A 233 -9.60 -16.25 -5.86
CA PHE A 233 -10.77 -16.01 -5.00
C PHE A 233 -10.78 -16.97 -3.81
N ARG A 234 -11.56 -16.65 -2.76
CA ARG A 234 -11.67 -17.46 -1.53
C ARG A 234 -12.00 -18.93 -1.76
N ASN A 235 -12.73 -19.26 -2.82
CA ASN A 235 -13.06 -20.64 -3.18
C ASN A 235 -11.92 -21.38 -3.91
N GLY A 236 -10.74 -20.78 -4.02
CA GLY A 236 -9.57 -21.33 -4.72
C GLY A 236 -9.61 -21.16 -6.24
N THR A 237 -10.69 -20.61 -6.82
CA THR A 237 -10.74 -20.37 -8.27
C THR A 237 -9.79 -19.25 -8.68
N VAL A 238 -9.24 -19.36 -9.88
CA VAL A 238 -8.29 -18.39 -10.43
C VAL A 238 -8.86 -17.81 -11.72
N LEU A 239 -8.92 -16.48 -11.78
CA LEU A 239 -9.16 -15.73 -13.00
C LEU A 239 -7.82 -15.29 -13.60
N PRO A 240 -7.44 -15.76 -14.80
CA PRO A 240 -6.28 -15.23 -15.51
C PRO A 240 -6.46 -13.74 -15.83
N VAL A 241 -5.41 -12.95 -15.63
CA VAL A 241 -5.42 -11.52 -15.93
C VAL A 241 -4.25 -11.17 -16.83
N LYS A 242 -4.50 -10.33 -17.83
CA LYS A 242 -3.44 -9.75 -18.65
C LYS A 242 -2.72 -8.66 -17.85
N GLY A 243 -1.61 -9.02 -17.23
CA GLY A 243 -0.83 -8.09 -16.42
C GLY A 243 -0.17 -6.96 -17.23
N VAL A 244 0.06 -5.84 -16.54
CA VAL A 244 0.78 -4.69 -17.07
C VAL A 244 2.10 -4.58 -16.31
N PHE A 245 3.22 -4.79 -17.01
CA PHE A 245 4.56 -4.83 -16.42
C PHE A 245 5.41 -3.65 -16.87
N VAL A 246 6.23 -3.13 -15.96
CA VAL A 246 7.03 -1.92 -16.11
C VAL A 246 8.48 -2.23 -15.81
N THR A 247 9.38 -1.83 -16.70
CA THR A 247 10.85 -1.91 -16.51
C THR A 247 11.55 -0.60 -16.86
N ALA A 248 10.94 0.24 -17.68
CA ALA A 248 11.45 1.58 -17.98
C ALA A 248 11.15 2.54 -16.82
N GLY A 249 12.13 3.38 -16.47
CA GLY A 249 11.98 4.36 -15.40
C GLY A 249 12.00 3.79 -13.98
N THR A 250 12.29 2.50 -13.79
CA THR A 250 12.30 1.84 -12.48
C THR A 250 13.66 1.94 -11.78
N HIS A 251 13.67 1.73 -10.47
CA HIS A 251 14.86 1.60 -9.64
C HIS A 251 14.85 0.27 -8.86
N PRO A 252 15.93 -0.55 -8.92
CA PRO A 252 17.10 -0.42 -9.78
C PRO A 252 16.73 -0.35 -11.26
N LYS A 253 17.60 0.25 -12.07
CA LYS A 253 17.33 0.46 -13.50
C LYS A 253 17.01 -0.87 -14.19
N GLY A 254 15.83 -0.95 -14.81
CA GLY A 254 15.40 -2.13 -15.56
C GLY A 254 14.74 -3.21 -14.70
N SER A 255 14.66 -3.04 -13.38
CA SER A 255 13.93 -3.95 -12.49
C SER A 255 12.46 -4.03 -12.91
N ALA A 256 11.88 -5.23 -12.82
CA ALA A 256 10.50 -5.46 -13.19
C ALA A 256 9.53 -5.11 -12.06
N TRP A 257 8.48 -4.39 -12.43
CA TRP A 257 7.35 -4.04 -11.57
C TRP A 257 6.06 -4.44 -12.26
N ALA A 258 5.03 -4.77 -11.49
CA ALA A 258 3.68 -4.99 -11.99
C ALA A 258 2.77 -3.84 -11.54
N ARG A 259 2.00 -3.26 -12.47
CA ARG A 259 0.89 -2.37 -12.12
C ARG A 259 -0.21 -3.21 -11.48
N ILE A 260 -0.83 -2.72 -10.41
CA ILE A 260 -1.95 -3.44 -9.78
C ILE A 260 -3.06 -3.65 -10.82
N PRO A 261 -3.50 -4.91 -11.07
CA PRO A 261 -4.52 -5.21 -12.09
C PRO A 261 -5.94 -4.82 -11.65
N ILE A 262 -6.10 -4.45 -10.39
CA ILE A 262 -7.37 -4.14 -9.73
C ILE A 262 -7.46 -2.62 -9.60
N PRO A 263 -8.49 -1.98 -10.15
CA PRO A 263 -8.61 -0.54 -10.03
C PRO A 263 -8.94 -0.10 -8.61
N PRO A 264 -8.34 0.99 -8.14
CA PRO A 264 -8.78 1.63 -6.91
C PRO A 264 -10.15 2.30 -7.14
N ASP A 265 -10.92 2.40 -6.07
CA ASP A 265 -12.09 3.25 -5.94
C ASP A 265 -12.11 3.87 -4.53
N ALA A 266 -13.01 4.83 -4.29
CA ALA A 266 -13.27 5.39 -2.97
C ALA A 266 -12.01 5.73 -2.14
N LEU A 267 -11.10 6.54 -2.72
CA LEU A 267 -9.84 6.98 -2.11
C LEU A 267 -10.02 7.90 -0.87
N GLY A 268 -11.14 7.82 -0.14
CA GLY A 268 -11.41 8.63 1.05
C GLY A 268 -11.98 10.02 0.73
N PRO A 269 -11.93 10.97 1.69
CA PRO A 269 -12.42 12.33 1.50
C PRO A 269 -11.70 13.07 0.37
N ARG A 270 -12.37 14.08 -0.23
CA ARG A 270 -11.79 14.86 -1.34
C ARG A 270 -10.59 15.71 -0.91
N CYS A 271 -10.68 16.31 0.28
CA CYS A 271 -9.65 17.17 0.84
C CYS A 271 -9.81 17.26 2.36
N ILE A 272 -8.75 16.90 3.10
CA ILE A 272 -8.66 17.12 4.54
C ILE A 272 -7.51 18.11 4.76
N PRO A 273 -7.75 19.25 5.45
CA PRO A 273 -6.69 20.20 5.72
C PRO A 273 -5.68 19.62 6.71
N GLY A 274 -4.40 19.93 6.48
CA GLY A 274 -3.29 19.60 7.36
C GLY A 274 -3.20 20.53 8.57
N PRO A 275 -2.33 20.20 9.54
CA PRO A 275 -2.09 21.04 10.71
C PRO A 275 -1.59 22.45 10.35
N ASP A 276 -0.92 22.61 9.21
CA ASP A 276 -0.36 23.88 8.74
C ASP A 276 -1.26 24.62 7.73
N ASP A 277 -2.48 24.14 7.46
CA ASP A 277 -3.40 24.81 6.56
C ASP A 277 -4.10 26.01 7.25
N THR A 278 -4.05 27.17 6.60
CA THR A 278 -4.67 28.41 7.07
C THR A 278 -5.74 28.92 6.09
N ALA A 279 -6.51 29.93 6.48
CA ALA A 279 -7.48 30.58 5.59
C ALA A 279 -6.83 31.25 4.36
N ALA A 280 -5.52 31.52 4.41
CA ALA A 280 -4.76 32.12 3.31
C ALA A 280 -4.10 31.07 2.38
N THR A 281 -4.18 29.78 2.72
CA THR A 281 -3.61 28.71 1.89
C THR A 281 -4.29 28.67 0.52
N PRO A 282 -3.56 28.86 -0.60
CA PRO A 282 -4.14 28.80 -1.94
C PRO A 282 -4.84 27.45 -2.19
N HIS A 283 -6.02 27.48 -2.80
CA HIS A 283 -6.82 26.27 -3.09
C HIS A 283 -7.14 25.41 -1.84
N GLY A 284 -7.21 26.01 -0.64
CA GLY A 284 -7.47 25.33 0.64
C GLY A 284 -8.66 24.36 0.63
N CYS A 285 -8.60 23.32 1.47
CA CYS A 285 -9.71 22.37 1.64
C CYS A 285 -10.97 23.07 2.14
N GLN A 286 -12.06 22.95 1.41
CA GLN A 286 -13.35 23.47 1.81
C GLN A 286 -14.00 22.53 2.85
N PRO A 287 -14.79 23.05 3.81
CA PRO A 287 -15.39 22.21 4.85
C PRO A 287 -16.22 21.03 4.32
N TRP A 288 -16.89 21.21 3.17
CA TRP A 288 -17.71 20.17 2.53
C TRP A 288 -16.87 19.03 1.93
N GLU A 289 -15.58 19.24 1.65
CA GLU A 289 -14.69 18.25 1.03
C GLU A 289 -14.16 17.19 1.99
N ARG A 290 -14.41 17.39 3.30
CA ARG A 290 -14.12 16.39 4.34
C ARG A 290 -15.12 15.22 4.32
N GLY A 291 -16.26 15.39 3.65
CA GLY A 291 -17.19 14.30 3.39
C GLY A 291 -16.70 13.40 2.26
N LEU A 292 -17.24 12.18 2.22
CA LEU A 292 -17.22 11.38 1.00
C LEU A 292 -18.27 12.00 0.08
N VAL A 293 -17.84 12.81 -0.90
CA VAL A 293 -18.71 13.57 -1.81
C VAL A 293 -18.03 13.71 -3.17
N ASP A 294 -18.82 13.91 -4.22
CA ASP A 294 -18.32 14.27 -5.55
C ASP A 294 -18.06 15.78 -5.67
N GLY A 295 -17.19 16.16 -6.60
CA GLY A 295 -16.90 17.56 -6.91
C GLY A 295 -15.96 17.71 -8.11
N PRO A 296 -15.70 18.95 -8.55
CA PRO A 296 -14.76 19.21 -9.64
C PRO A 296 -13.33 18.83 -9.25
N CYS A 297 -12.54 18.35 -10.22
CA CYS A 297 -11.10 18.26 -10.07
C CYS A 297 -10.52 19.67 -10.01
N ALA A 298 -9.70 19.92 -8.99
CA ALA A 298 -8.97 21.16 -8.78
C ALA A 298 -7.63 20.83 -8.09
N PRO A 299 -6.58 21.63 -8.31
CA PRO A 299 -5.34 21.52 -7.56
C PRO A 299 -5.59 21.62 -6.05
N CYS A 300 -4.75 20.99 -5.23
CA CYS A 300 -4.79 21.13 -3.77
C CYS A 300 -3.44 21.58 -3.23
N PRO A 301 -3.43 22.35 -2.12
CA PRO A 301 -2.21 22.91 -1.56
C PRO A 301 -1.21 21.85 -1.07
N GLY A 302 0.05 22.27 -1.02
CA GLY A 302 1.20 21.47 -0.60
C GLY A 302 1.82 21.92 0.72
N THR A 303 1.02 22.04 1.78
CA THR A 303 1.56 22.15 3.16
C THR A 303 2.10 20.77 3.63
N PRO A 304 2.49 20.57 4.90
CA PRO A 304 2.63 19.24 5.57
C PRO A 304 1.35 18.71 6.30
N GLY A 305 0.96 17.44 6.11
CA GLY A 305 -0.28 16.79 6.64
C GLY A 305 -1.68 16.81 5.95
N SER A 306 -2.09 17.77 5.10
CA SER A 306 -3.29 17.72 4.24
C SER A 306 -3.29 16.53 3.27
N ASP A 307 -4.47 15.98 3.10
CA ASP A 307 -4.76 14.82 2.28
C ASP A 307 -5.71 15.26 1.16
N CYS A 308 -5.26 15.19 -0.10
CA CYS A 308 -6.07 15.56 -1.24
C CYS A 308 -6.24 14.41 -2.24
N SER A 309 -7.49 14.24 -2.65
CA SER A 309 -7.90 13.30 -3.69
C SER A 309 -8.82 13.92 -4.75
N ARG A 310 -8.98 15.26 -4.80
CA ARG A 310 -9.92 15.97 -5.72
C ARG A 310 -9.88 15.50 -7.18
N CYS A 311 -8.70 15.14 -7.69
CA CYS A 311 -8.48 14.70 -9.07
C CYS A 311 -8.22 13.20 -9.22
N GLY A 312 -8.42 12.42 -8.16
CA GLY A 312 -8.34 10.96 -8.14
C GLY A 312 -9.58 10.29 -7.54
N ASN A 313 -10.49 11.05 -6.93
CA ASN A 313 -11.64 10.54 -6.18
C ASN A 313 -12.95 10.67 -6.97
N THR A 314 -13.57 9.53 -7.24
CA THR A 314 -14.91 9.37 -7.79
C THR A 314 -15.80 8.74 -6.72
N TRP A 315 -16.57 9.56 -5.99
CA TRP A 315 -17.49 9.08 -4.96
C TRP A 315 -18.94 9.18 -5.44
N LYS A 316 -19.32 8.34 -6.41
CA LYS A 316 -20.70 7.95 -6.73
C LYS A 316 -20.67 6.60 -7.41
N PRO A 317 -21.62 5.69 -7.07
CA PRO A 317 -21.31 4.30 -6.78
C PRO A 317 -20.19 3.78 -7.69
N SER A 318 -18.99 3.80 -7.11
CA SER A 318 -17.88 2.95 -7.48
C SER A 318 -17.46 2.99 -8.96
N VAL A 319 -17.35 4.17 -9.59
CA VAL A 319 -16.65 4.24 -10.89
C VAL A 319 -15.16 4.00 -10.64
N PRO A 320 -14.64 2.81 -11.01
CA PRO A 320 -13.23 2.51 -10.78
C PRO A 320 -12.36 3.36 -11.69
N ALA A 321 -11.11 3.60 -11.30
CA ALA A 321 -10.20 4.41 -12.11
C ALA A 321 -9.95 3.84 -13.52
N PHE A 322 -10.10 2.52 -13.70
CA PHE A 322 -10.06 1.83 -14.99
C PHE A 322 -10.94 0.59 -14.94
N GLU A 323 -11.18 -0.05 -16.09
CA GLU A 323 -12.04 -1.23 -16.18
C GLU A 323 -11.56 -2.37 -15.26
N PRO A 324 -12.43 -2.88 -14.35
CA PRO A 324 -12.06 -3.95 -13.45
C PRO A 324 -11.98 -5.28 -14.20
N PRO A 325 -11.06 -6.19 -13.85
CA PRO A 325 -10.89 -7.47 -14.55
C PRO A 325 -12.06 -8.44 -14.32
N CYS A 326 -12.92 -8.19 -13.33
CA CYS A 326 -14.09 -8.99 -13.03
C CYS A 326 -15.14 -8.17 -12.25
N PRO A 327 -16.41 -8.61 -12.21
CA PRO A 327 -17.41 -8.01 -11.33
C PRO A 327 -16.95 -8.06 -9.86
N GLY A 328 -16.80 -6.89 -9.23
CA GLY A 328 -16.36 -6.77 -7.84
C GLY A 328 -14.85 -6.82 -7.63
N CYS A 329 -14.04 -7.00 -8.68
CA CYS A 329 -12.58 -6.86 -8.62
C CYS A 329 -12.20 -5.37 -8.68
N GLN A 330 -12.56 -4.59 -7.66
CA GLN A 330 -12.22 -3.18 -7.53
C GLN A 330 -12.17 -2.75 -6.06
N GLY A 331 -11.48 -1.65 -5.79
CA GLY A 331 -11.60 -0.95 -4.52
C GLY A 331 -11.08 -1.74 -3.33
N SER A 332 -11.82 -1.63 -2.22
CA SER A 332 -11.50 -2.24 -0.92
C SER A 332 -12.23 -3.57 -0.68
N THR A 333 -12.16 -4.49 -1.65
CA THR A 333 -12.85 -5.79 -1.55
C THR A 333 -11.93 -6.89 -1.00
N HIS A 334 -12.31 -7.48 0.14
CA HIS A 334 -11.46 -8.40 0.91
C HIS A 334 -11.55 -9.88 0.45
N SER A 335 -11.99 -10.14 -0.78
CA SER A 335 -12.43 -11.48 -1.22
C SER A 335 -11.49 -12.16 -2.22
N HIS A 336 -10.36 -11.54 -2.53
CA HIS A 336 -9.46 -12.01 -3.57
C HIS A 336 -8.01 -11.58 -3.31
N ALA A 337 -7.07 -12.32 -3.90
CA ALA A 337 -5.64 -12.03 -3.88
C ALA A 337 -5.10 -11.96 -5.30
N ILE A 338 -4.10 -11.13 -5.52
CA ILE A 338 -3.32 -11.10 -6.76
C ILE A 338 -2.30 -12.23 -6.69
N ARG A 339 -2.23 -12.99 -7.77
CA ARG A 339 -1.33 -14.12 -7.94
C ARG A 339 -0.38 -13.84 -9.09
N ASP A 340 0.89 -14.04 -8.82
CA ASP A 340 1.96 -13.92 -9.79
C ASP A 340 2.86 -15.15 -9.76
N PHE A 341 3.68 -15.25 -10.80
CA PHE A 341 4.84 -16.11 -10.81
C PHE A 341 6.08 -15.25 -11.02
N VAL A 342 7.13 -15.53 -10.25
CA VAL A 342 8.41 -14.84 -10.34
C VAL A 342 9.51 -15.82 -10.79
N ARG A 343 10.46 -15.32 -11.57
CA ARG A 343 11.62 -16.08 -12.04
C ARG A 343 12.73 -15.97 -11.00
N ILE A 344 13.26 -17.11 -10.58
CA ILE A 344 14.41 -17.17 -9.68
C ILE A 344 15.68 -17.09 -10.54
N PRO A 345 16.56 -16.09 -10.35
CA PRO A 345 17.78 -15.99 -11.15
C PRO A 345 18.64 -17.25 -11.01
N ALA A 346 19.17 -17.74 -12.13
CA ALA A 346 19.94 -18.98 -12.18
C ALA A 346 21.36 -18.85 -11.59
N ASP A 347 21.82 -17.62 -11.43
CA ASP A 347 23.13 -17.24 -10.91
C ASP A 347 23.13 -17.04 -9.38
N LEU A 348 21.97 -17.07 -8.73
CA LEU A 348 21.91 -17.05 -7.26
C LEU A 348 22.36 -18.39 -6.68
N PRO A 349 23.25 -18.38 -5.67
CA PRO A 349 23.62 -19.62 -4.99
C PRO A 349 22.44 -20.17 -4.18
N PRO A 350 22.25 -21.50 -4.10
CA PRO A 350 21.33 -22.13 -3.16
C PRO A 350 21.60 -21.68 -1.72
N GLY A 351 20.54 -21.56 -0.91
CA GLY A 351 20.65 -21.12 0.48
C GLY A 351 19.39 -20.45 1.01
N LYS A 352 19.47 -19.87 2.20
CA LYS A 352 18.36 -19.15 2.82
C LYS A 352 18.32 -17.71 2.35
N TYR A 353 17.14 -17.27 1.92
CA TYR A 353 16.87 -15.91 1.48
C TYR A 353 15.62 -15.38 2.16
N VAL A 354 15.51 -14.05 2.17
CA VAL A 354 14.30 -13.33 2.50
C VAL A 354 13.75 -12.76 1.20
N LEU A 355 12.49 -13.06 0.91
CA LEU A 355 11.68 -12.42 -0.11
C LEU A 355 11.14 -11.10 0.43
N GLY A 356 11.48 -10.00 -0.24
CA GLY A 356 10.93 -8.67 -0.01
C GLY A 356 9.88 -8.33 -1.05
N TRP A 357 8.63 -8.25 -0.63
CA TRP A 357 7.55 -7.66 -1.43
C TRP A 357 7.48 -6.17 -1.14
N ARG A 358 7.39 -5.34 -2.18
CA ARG A 358 7.20 -3.89 -2.08
C ARG A 358 6.09 -3.44 -3.00
N TRP A 359 5.17 -2.66 -2.46
CA TRP A 359 4.15 -1.94 -3.21
C TRP A 359 4.34 -0.44 -3.01
N ASP A 360 4.64 0.24 -4.12
CA ASP A 360 4.69 1.69 -4.20
C ASP A 360 3.27 2.20 -4.50
N CYS A 361 2.66 2.90 -3.54
CA CYS A 361 1.34 3.50 -3.74
C CYS A 361 1.40 4.67 -4.72
N GLU A 362 0.27 4.91 -5.40
CA GLU A 362 0.13 6.07 -6.27
C GLU A 362 -0.75 7.15 -5.68
N ALA A 363 -1.85 6.79 -5.00
CA ALA A 363 -2.71 7.78 -4.35
C ALA A 363 -2.10 8.36 -3.06
N SER A 364 -1.26 7.61 -2.36
CA SER A 364 -0.63 8.02 -1.10
C SER A 364 0.90 7.94 -1.15
N ALA A 365 1.56 8.66 -0.26
CA ALA A 365 3.00 8.61 -0.04
C ALA A 365 3.40 7.43 0.87
N GLN A 366 2.86 6.25 0.56
CA GLN A 366 3.09 5.03 1.30
C GLN A 366 3.87 4.03 0.46
N VAL A 367 4.80 3.34 1.11
CA VAL A 367 5.47 2.18 0.55
C VAL A 367 5.20 0.99 1.46
N TRP A 368 4.40 0.05 0.96
CA TRP A 368 4.02 -1.17 1.67
C TRP A 368 5.10 -2.22 1.46
N THR A 369 5.53 -2.86 2.54
CA THR A 369 6.64 -3.81 2.47
C THR A 369 6.46 -4.94 3.45
N ASN A 370 6.73 -6.15 2.99
CA ASN A 370 6.71 -7.35 3.82
C ASN A 370 7.88 -8.26 3.46
N CYS A 371 8.28 -9.09 4.42
CA CYS A 371 9.36 -10.04 4.26
C CYS A 371 8.92 -11.46 4.57
N ALA A 372 9.28 -12.43 3.73
CA ALA A 372 9.02 -13.85 3.93
C ALA A 372 10.30 -14.66 3.77
N ASP A 373 10.52 -15.67 4.61
CA ASP A 373 11.68 -16.56 4.48
C ASP A 373 11.44 -17.63 3.41
N VAL A 374 12.45 -17.87 2.57
CA VAL A 374 12.44 -18.89 1.51
C VAL A 374 13.81 -19.58 1.43
N GLU A 375 13.84 -20.82 0.97
CA GLU A 375 15.08 -21.56 0.68
C GLU A 375 15.23 -21.75 -0.83
N LEU A 376 16.33 -21.26 -1.42
CA LEU A 376 16.70 -21.57 -2.79
C LEU A 376 17.42 -22.92 -2.83
N VAL A 377 16.93 -23.83 -3.66
CA VAL A 377 17.47 -25.19 -3.84
C VAL A 377 17.97 -25.39 -5.28
N PRO A 378 18.87 -26.36 -5.51
CA PRO A 378 19.37 -26.69 -6.85
C PRO A 378 18.29 -27.08 -7.86
#